data_AF-A0A2U3EQ30-F1
#
_entry.id   AF-A0A2U3EQ30-F1
#
_cell.length_a   1.000
_cell.length_b   1.000
_cell.length_c   1.000
_cell.angle_alpha   90.00
_cell.angle_beta   90.00
_cell.angle_gamma   90.00
#
_symmetry.space_group_name_H-M   'P 1'
#
loop_
_entity.id
_entity.type
_entity.pdbx_description
1 polymer ?
#
loop_
_entity_poly.entity_id
_entity_poly.type
_entity_poly.pdbx_seq_one_letter_code
_entity_poly.pdbx_strand_id
1 'polypeptide(L)'
;MASATATAVPSSVLKQPVKVACVQLTPGADKAANLDYAASRVAAAAKSGSRIIILPECFNSPLGCKYFAQYAETLRPFPPSREQSPSFHALSAMAADNKVYLIGGSIPEADPDSGKYFNTSLIFGPDGKLLDNFRKIHLFDVDIPGKVTFRESEVLSAGNRIALVSFPEYGTIAVAICYDIRFPELATIAARKGAFALIYPSAFTLTTGAIHWQLLGRARAIDNQIYVAMCSPARDLSAPFHAWGHSMIIDPMAKVLVEADEKDTIIETELDGDSIIEARRNIPLYAQRRFDVYPDVGSTARLRRRIQASAGVGERPYSFGLLVWKRFIRFVSEDGRELGGEPADPDIDVGLSLATSKSVLVKVLDSCSALGPSQFTGETTIIKKLLSPLSASEVGAFRCVGLNFKDHAAELKLPIPKIPEVFMKPAGCLNNPLDPIQLPACAPDAVDAEVELAVIIGQDCKNVNAESALEYVLGYTIANDITARDMQSHTSQWVYCKGYDSFCPLGPVVVSACSVPDPSVLSMRTTLDGEVLQDSNTSQMIFSIAEIVSHLSKVWLTRPANLQASLQLRVPTLTDEQDTTLPKGTVILTGTPSGVGHGYIPPRYLRPGSMVYCYIGSGLGALVNSVELRRS
;
A
#
# COMPACT_ATOMS: atom_id res chain seq x y z
N MET A 1 0.60 -17.49 -49.51
CA MET A 1 1.09 -16.22 -48.94
C MET A 1 0.45 -16.07 -47.56
N ALA A 2 1.15 -16.49 -46.52
CA ALA A 2 0.69 -16.33 -45.14
C ALA A 2 1.20 -14.98 -44.62
N SER A 3 0.27 -14.11 -44.26
CA SER A 3 0.49 -12.79 -43.68
C SER A 3 1.31 -12.92 -42.39
N ALA A 4 2.54 -12.41 -42.40
CA ALA A 4 3.32 -12.22 -41.19
C ALA A 4 2.59 -11.21 -40.28
N THR A 5 2.13 -11.68 -39.12
CA THR A 5 1.63 -10.83 -38.05
C THR A 5 2.77 -9.94 -37.58
N ALA A 6 2.61 -8.62 -37.77
CA ALA A 6 3.52 -7.62 -37.24
C ALA A 6 3.60 -7.77 -35.71
N THR A 7 4.76 -8.16 -35.22
CA THR A 7 5.11 -8.08 -33.80
C THR A 7 5.00 -6.63 -33.36
N ALA A 8 4.09 -6.32 -32.44
CA ALA A 8 3.94 -4.99 -31.86
C ALA A 8 5.29 -4.53 -31.29
N VAL A 9 5.77 -3.37 -31.75
CA VAL A 9 6.96 -2.71 -31.22
C VAL A 9 6.69 -2.37 -29.75
N PRO A 10 7.59 -2.71 -28.80
CA PRO A 10 7.40 -2.35 -27.40
C PRO A 10 7.23 -0.83 -27.26
N SER A 11 6.16 -0.37 -26.63
CA SER A 11 5.94 1.06 -26.38
C SER A 11 7.04 1.60 -25.45
N SER A 12 7.76 2.65 -25.87
CA SER A 12 8.80 3.28 -25.06
C SER A 12 8.26 3.81 -23.72
N VAL A 13 9.02 3.63 -22.64
CA VAL A 13 8.72 4.23 -21.32
C VAL A 13 8.93 5.75 -21.31
N LEU A 14 9.79 6.26 -22.20
CA LEU A 14 9.91 7.67 -22.54
C LEU A 14 9.21 7.91 -23.89
N LYS A 15 8.02 8.50 -23.85
CA LYS A 15 7.09 8.57 -25.00
C LYS A 15 7.61 9.47 -26.13
N GLN A 16 8.37 10.51 -25.80
CA GLN A 16 9.01 11.41 -26.76
C GLN A 16 10.30 11.99 -26.17
N PRO A 17 11.26 12.44 -27.01
CA PRO A 17 12.48 13.07 -26.53
C PRO A 17 12.23 14.29 -25.66
N VAL A 18 13.09 14.51 -24.67
CA VAL A 18 12.97 15.64 -23.74
C VAL A 18 14.34 16.14 -23.31
N LYS A 19 14.52 17.47 -23.36
CA LYS A 19 15.72 18.13 -22.86
C LYS A 19 15.60 18.36 -21.35
N VAL A 20 16.59 17.88 -20.60
CA VAL A 20 16.65 17.92 -19.13
C VAL A 20 17.84 18.76 -18.69
N ALA A 21 17.64 19.61 -17.67
CA ALA A 21 18.70 20.42 -17.09
C ALA A 21 18.89 20.17 -15.59
N CYS A 22 20.14 20.07 -15.15
CA CYS A 22 20.53 20.16 -13.74
C CYS A 22 21.12 21.56 -13.48
N VAL A 23 20.52 22.27 -12.53
CA VAL A 23 20.96 23.61 -12.13
C VAL A 23 21.84 23.49 -10.89
N GLN A 24 23.16 23.47 -11.12
CA GLN A 24 24.14 23.43 -10.04
C GLN A 24 24.34 24.84 -9.49
N LEU A 25 23.68 25.17 -8.39
CA LEU A 25 23.71 26.49 -7.76
C LEU A 25 24.46 26.50 -6.44
N THR A 26 24.92 27.68 -6.02
CA THR A 26 25.54 27.88 -4.70
C THR A 26 24.51 28.41 -3.69
N PRO A 27 23.96 27.59 -2.77
CA PRO A 27 23.00 28.07 -1.78
C PRO A 27 23.70 28.88 -0.68
N GLY A 28 23.17 30.05 -0.37
CA GLY A 28 23.63 30.94 0.71
C GLY A 28 22.72 30.93 1.94
N ALA A 29 23.03 31.80 2.91
CA ALA A 29 22.24 31.95 4.13
C ALA A 29 20.95 32.76 3.97
N ASP A 30 20.84 33.58 2.91
CA ASP A 30 19.64 34.35 2.60
C ASP A 30 18.71 33.54 1.69
N LYS A 31 17.59 33.09 2.28
CA LYS A 31 16.58 32.30 1.57
C LYS A 31 15.96 33.06 0.40
N ALA A 32 15.65 34.35 0.56
CA ALA A 32 15.01 35.11 -0.53
C ALA A 32 15.97 35.25 -1.72
N ALA A 33 17.24 35.56 -1.45
CA ALA A 33 18.28 35.60 -2.48
C ALA A 33 18.46 34.24 -3.18
N ASN A 34 18.42 33.13 -2.43
CA ASN A 34 18.48 31.79 -3.00
C ASN A 34 17.31 31.51 -3.96
N LEU A 35 16.08 31.89 -3.56
CA LEU A 35 14.87 31.70 -4.38
C LEU A 35 14.92 32.55 -5.65
N ASP A 36 15.30 33.83 -5.55
CA ASP A 36 15.41 34.72 -6.71
C ASP A 36 16.50 34.23 -7.69
N TYR A 37 17.63 33.79 -7.14
CA TYR A 37 18.71 33.25 -7.95
C TYR A 37 18.26 31.95 -8.64
N ALA A 38 17.68 31.01 -7.92
CA ALA A 38 17.12 29.77 -8.49
C ALA A 38 16.11 30.07 -9.61
N ALA A 39 15.21 31.06 -9.43
CA ALA A 39 14.26 31.47 -10.46
C ALA A 39 14.96 31.93 -11.74
N SER A 40 16.01 32.75 -11.61
CA SER A 40 16.79 33.23 -12.77
C SER A 40 17.47 32.09 -13.53
N ARG A 41 17.95 31.07 -12.82
CA ARG A 41 18.63 29.90 -13.42
C ARG A 41 17.63 28.93 -14.05
N VAL A 42 16.47 28.71 -13.44
CA VAL A 42 15.37 27.94 -14.04
C VAL A 42 14.90 28.61 -15.33
N ALA A 43 14.73 29.94 -15.33
CA ALA A 43 14.36 30.67 -16.54
C ALA A 43 15.42 30.56 -17.66
N ALA A 44 16.71 30.60 -17.30
CA ALA A 44 17.80 30.40 -18.26
C ALA A 44 17.78 28.99 -18.88
N ALA A 45 17.58 27.95 -18.07
CA ALA A 45 17.46 26.57 -18.55
C ALA A 45 16.18 26.33 -19.38
N ALA A 46 15.07 26.98 -19.04
CA ALA A 46 13.86 26.91 -19.84
C ALA A 46 14.05 27.60 -21.21
N LYS A 47 14.76 28.73 -21.24
CA LYS A 47 15.09 29.47 -22.46
C LYS A 47 16.02 28.68 -23.39
N SER A 48 16.90 27.83 -22.86
CA SER A 48 17.71 26.90 -23.66
C SER A 48 16.94 25.67 -24.16
N GLY A 49 15.64 25.58 -23.87
CA GLY A 49 14.74 24.55 -24.37
C GLY A 49 14.50 23.38 -23.42
N SER A 50 15.07 23.40 -22.20
CA SER A 50 14.84 22.34 -21.22
C SER A 50 13.39 22.34 -20.73
N ARG A 51 12.80 21.15 -20.63
CA ARG A 51 11.39 20.94 -20.22
C ARG A 51 11.25 20.24 -18.87
N ILE A 52 12.32 19.57 -18.43
CA ILE A 52 12.45 19.05 -17.07
C ILE A 52 13.67 19.73 -16.45
N ILE A 53 13.48 20.46 -15.37
CA ILE A 53 14.54 21.22 -14.69
C ILE A 53 14.65 20.74 -13.25
N ILE A 54 15.88 20.54 -12.80
CA ILE A 54 16.19 19.95 -11.50
C ILE A 54 17.05 20.93 -10.70
N LEU A 55 16.58 21.28 -9.51
CA LEU A 55 17.34 22.02 -8.51
C LEU A 55 18.04 21.04 -7.54
N PRO A 56 19.07 21.48 -6.78
CA PRO A 56 19.80 20.58 -5.87
C PRO A 56 19.15 20.42 -4.49
N GLU A 57 19.68 19.47 -3.70
CA GLU A 57 19.28 19.28 -2.30
C GLU A 57 19.53 20.55 -1.47
N CYS A 58 18.57 20.93 -0.63
CA CYS A 58 18.59 22.13 0.21
C CYS A 58 18.95 23.41 -0.56
N PHE A 59 18.42 23.59 -1.77
CA PHE A 59 18.73 24.76 -2.60
C PHE A 59 18.33 26.11 -1.95
N ASN A 60 17.39 26.09 -1.01
CA ASN A 60 16.84 27.29 -0.38
C ASN A 60 17.59 27.73 0.89
N SER A 61 18.56 26.95 1.39
CA SER A 61 19.16 27.18 2.70
C SER A 61 20.56 26.54 2.84
N PRO A 62 21.38 26.97 3.83
CA PRO A 62 22.63 26.28 4.13
C PRO A 62 22.38 24.84 4.58
N LEU A 63 23.19 23.89 4.10
CA LEU A 63 23.08 22.49 4.49
C LEU A 63 23.76 22.24 5.85
N GLY A 64 23.04 21.60 6.77
CA GLY A 64 23.58 21.13 8.04
C GLY A 64 22.53 21.00 9.14
N CYS A 65 22.74 20.06 10.08
CA CYS A 65 21.77 19.75 11.14
C CYS A 65 21.33 20.97 11.96
N LYS A 66 22.24 21.91 12.23
CA LYS A 66 21.93 23.15 12.97
C LYS A 66 21.02 24.13 12.21
N TYR A 67 20.89 23.99 10.90
CA TYR A 67 20.10 24.89 10.05
C TYR A 67 18.71 24.36 9.74
N PHE A 68 18.50 23.04 9.74
CA PHE A 68 17.23 22.46 9.29
C PHE A 68 16.01 23.03 10.02
N ALA A 69 16.02 23.07 11.35
CA ALA A 69 14.91 23.62 12.12
C ALA A 69 14.71 25.14 11.89
N GLN A 70 15.81 25.89 11.77
CA GLN A 70 15.76 27.35 11.56
C GLN A 70 15.20 27.72 10.18
N TYR A 71 15.51 26.92 9.16
CA TYR A 71 15.16 27.19 7.77
C TYR A 71 13.93 26.41 7.30
N ALA A 72 13.36 25.55 8.15
CA ALA A 72 12.21 24.73 7.81
C ALA A 72 10.97 25.55 7.49
N GLU A 73 10.22 25.09 6.50
CA GLU A 73 8.95 25.68 6.08
C GLU A 73 7.82 24.69 6.30
N THR A 74 6.64 25.21 6.64
CA THR A 74 5.45 24.39 6.80
C THR A 74 4.78 24.23 5.43
N LEU A 75 4.71 23.00 4.94
CA LEU A 75 4.17 22.69 3.61
C LEU A 75 2.69 22.34 3.61
N ARG A 76 2.11 22.05 4.78
CA ARG A 76 0.70 21.68 4.93
C ARG A 76 -0.13 22.80 5.56
N PRO A 77 -1.40 22.98 5.14
CA PRO A 77 -2.10 22.25 4.07
C PRO A 77 -1.51 22.54 2.68
N PHE A 78 -1.85 21.75 1.65
CA PHE A 78 -1.41 22.00 0.27
C PHE A 78 -2.50 22.75 -0.51
N PRO A 79 -2.23 23.96 -1.05
CA PRO A 79 -1.01 24.75 -0.91
C PRO A 79 -0.93 25.47 0.47
N PRO A 80 0.29 25.69 1.00
CA PRO A 80 0.50 26.46 2.23
C PRO A 80 0.34 27.98 1.97
N SER A 81 0.26 28.79 3.03
CA SER A 81 0.35 30.25 2.88
C SER A 81 1.75 30.69 2.41
N ARG A 82 1.86 31.89 1.83
CA ARG A 82 3.15 32.42 1.34
C ARG A 82 4.13 32.68 2.48
N GLU A 83 3.61 33.02 3.66
CA GLU A 83 4.37 33.20 4.90
C GLU A 83 4.87 31.85 5.43
N GLN A 84 4.05 30.79 5.33
CA GLN A 84 4.41 29.44 5.79
C GLN A 84 5.47 28.78 4.90
N SER A 85 5.38 28.97 3.58
CA SER A 85 6.37 28.43 2.65
C SER A 85 6.60 29.36 1.44
N PRO A 86 7.50 30.34 1.56
CA PRO A 86 7.90 31.14 0.39
C PRO A 86 8.54 30.28 -0.71
N SER A 87 9.20 29.17 -0.36
CA SER A 87 9.82 28.26 -1.32
C SER A 87 8.78 27.55 -2.18
N PHE A 88 7.66 27.09 -1.60
CA PHE A 88 6.56 26.47 -2.36
C PHE A 88 6.04 27.40 -3.44
N HIS A 89 5.74 28.65 -3.08
CA HIS A 89 5.17 29.64 -3.99
C HIS A 89 6.18 30.07 -5.07
N ALA A 90 7.46 30.21 -4.70
CA ALA A 90 8.52 30.52 -5.66
C ALA A 90 8.68 29.37 -6.68
N LEU A 91 8.74 28.11 -6.24
CA LEU A 91 8.85 26.95 -7.12
C LEU A 91 7.62 26.79 -8.04
N SER A 92 6.42 27.00 -7.51
CA SER A 92 5.17 26.99 -8.28
C SER A 92 5.21 28.05 -9.40
N ALA A 93 5.63 29.27 -9.08
CA ALA A 93 5.78 30.35 -10.07
C ALA A 93 6.87 30.04 -11.10
N MET A 94 8.05 29.57 -10.67
CA MET A 94 9.13 29.16 -11.57
C MET A 94 8.67 28.13 -12.61
N ALA A 95 7.86 27.15 -12.21
CA ALA A 95 7.33 26.13 -13.10
C ALA A 95 6.29 26.70 -14.08
N ALA A 96 5.33 27.48 -13.58
CA ALA A 96 4.26 28.08 -14.38
C ALA A 96 4.78 29.10 -15.40
N ASP A 97 5.61 30.05 -14.96
CA ASP A 97 6.10 31.16 -15.79
C ASP A 97 6.96 30.64 -16.96
N ASN A 98 7.66 29.53 -16.74
CA ASN A 98 8.56 28.93 -17.73
C ASN A 98 7.93 27.74 -18.48
N LYS A 99 6.75 27.27 -18.08
CA LYS A 99 6.05 26.10 -18.64
C LYS A 99 6.92 24.84 -18.65
N VAL A 100 7.48 24.51 -17.49
CA VAL A 100 8.40 23.37 -17.30
C VAL A 100 7.92 22.46 -16.19
N TYR A 101 8.31 21.19 -16.26
CA TYR A 101 8.30 20.33 -15.08
C TYR A 101 9.49 20.69 -14.20
N LEU A 102 9.25 21.07 -12.96
CA LEU A 102 10.28 21.49 -12.02
C LEU A 102 10.39 20.49 -10.87
N ILE A 103 11.54 19.82 -10.76
CA ILE A 103 11.93 19.07 -9.57
C ILE A 103 12.64 20.07 -8.67
N GLY A 104 11.91 20.56 -7.67
CA GLY A 104 12.32 21.65 -6.76
C GLY A 104 13.39 21.27 -5.75
N GLY A 105 14.36 20.45 -6.16
CA GLY A 105 15.49 20.05 -5.33
C GLY A 105 15.02 19.43 -4.03
N SER A 106 15.46 19.99 -2.91
CA SER A 106 14.75 19.80 -1.65
C SER A 106 14.85 21.01 -0.73
N ILE A 107 13.98 21.04 0.28
CA ILE A 107 13.96 22.04 1.34
C ILE A 107 13.74 21.35 2.70
N PRO A 108 14.18 21.96 3.82
CA PRO A 108 13.76 21.50 5.14
C PRO A 108 12.27 21.80 5.33
N GLU A 109 11.49 20.78 5.72
CA GLU A 109 10.07 20.85 5.99
C GLU A 109 9.82 20.72 7.49
N ALA A 110 8.95 21.56 8.05
CA ALA A 110 8.40 21.39 9.39
C ALA A 110 7.00 20.78 9.30
N ASP A 111 6.75 19.74 10.09
CA ASP A 111 5.46 19.07 10.17
C ASP A 111 4.78 19.38 11.52
N PRO A 112 3.85 20.35 11.56
CA PRO A 112 3.26 20.80 12.82
C PRO A 112 2.44 19.70 13.52
N ASP A 113 1.89 18.75 12.76
CA ASP A 113 1.08 17.66 13.30
C ASP A 113 1.91 16.66 14.12
N SER A 114 3.16 16.44 13.71
CA SER A 114 4.06 15.46 14.33
C SER A 114 5.20 16.09 15.14
N GLY A 115 5.42 17.40 15.00
CA GLY A 115 6.57 18.11 15.57
C GLY A 115 7.91 17.71 14.94
N LYS A 116 7.90 17.02 13.79
CA LYS A 116 9.09 16.49 13.12
C LYS A 116 9.54 17.37 11.96
N TYR A 117 10.82 17.28 11.63
CA TYR A 117 11.39 17.90 10.45
C TYR A 117 11.70 16.87 9.37
N PHE A 118 11.61 17.24 8.09
CA PHE A 118 11.89 16.36 6.95
C PHE A 118 12.76 17.09 5.92
N ASN A 119 13.44 16.33 5.07
CA ASN A 119 14.09 16.85 3.87
C ASN A 119 13.21 16.50 2.67
N THR A 120 12.59 17.51 2.06
CA THR A 120 11.43 17.32 1.18
C THR A 120 11.64 17.94 -0.18
N SER A 121 11.51 17.14 -1.24
CA SER A 121 11.44 17.60 -2.62
C SER A 121 10.00 17.92 -3.01
N LEU A 122 9.78 19.01 -3.73
CA LEU A 122 8.49 19.40 -4.29
C LEU A 122 8.57 19.34 -5.82
N ILE A 123 7.60 18.68 -6.45
CA ILE A 123 7.59 18.48 -7.90
C ILE A 123 6.38 19.21 -8.49
N PHE A 124 6.64 20.15 -9.39
CA PHE A 124 5.61 21.00 -10.01
C PHE A 124 5.46 20.72 -11.50
N GLY A 125 4.22 20.81 -11.97
CA GLY A 125 3.87 20.76 -13.38
C GLY A 125 4.03 22.13 -14.07
N PRO A 126 3.94 22.15 -15.41
CA PRO A 126 4.09 23.37 -16.21
C PRO A 126 2.97 24.40 -15.98
N ASP A 127 1.91 24.05 -15.26
CA ASP A 127 0.84 24.96 -14.82
C ASP A 127 1.07 25.50 -13.40
N GLY A 128 2.21 25.19 -12.78
CA GLY A 128 2.55 25.57 -11.41
C GLY A 128 1.87 24.74 -10.32
N LYS A 129 1.09 23.71 -10.68
CA LYS A 129 0.47 22.83 -9.67
C LYS A 129 1.49 21.83 -9.12
N LEU A 130 1.40 21.57 -7.82
CA LEU A 130 2.15 20.49 -7.20
C LEU A 130 1.64 19.15 -7.74
N LEU A 131 2.52 18.37 -8.37
CA LEU A 131 2.24 17.03 -8.85
C LEU A 131 2.51 15.99 -7.77
N ASP A 132 3.61 16.15 -7.04
CA ASP A 132 3.98 15.26 -5.94
C ASP A 132 4.97 15.95 -4.98
N ASN A 133 5.18 15.36 -3.81
CA ASN A 133 6.25 15.69 -2.88
C ASN A 133 7.00 14.41 -2.47
N PHE A 134 8.27 14.52 -2.06
CA PHE A 134 9.04 13.37 -1.63
C PHE A 134 9.88 13.73 -0.41
N ARG A 135 9.60 13.07 0.72
CA ARG A 135 10.42 13.14 1.94
C ARG A 135 11.54 12.11 1.82
N LYS A 136 12.80 12.52 1.99
CA LYS A 136 14.00 11.66 1.98
C LYS A 136 13.80 10.46 2.89
N ILE A 137 13.96 9.26 2.36
CA ILE A 137 13.62 8.02 3.09
C ILE A 137 14.84 7.43 3.81
N HIS A 138 16.05 7.63 3.30
CA HIS A 138 17.29 7.24 3.96
C HIS A 138 18.07 8.48 4.42
N LEU A 139 18.14 8.68 5.73
CA LEU A 139 18.86 9.78 6.34
C LEU A 139 20.37 9.55 6.31
N PHE A 140 21.14 10.61 6.08
CA PHE A 140 22.60 10.56 6.04
C PHE A 140 23.20 10.51 7.45
N ASP A 141 23.29 9.29 7.98
CA ASP A 141 23.96 8.98 9.24
C ASP A 141 25.28 8.28 8.94
N VAL A 142 26.37 9.04 8.92
CA VAL A 142 27.70 8.55 8.63
C VAL A 142 28.69 9.07 9.66
N ASP A 143 29.47 8.14 10.21
CA ASP A 143 30.59 8.43 11.09
C ASP A 143 31.84 7.75 10.53
N ILE A 144 32.67 8.53 9.83
CA ILE A 144 33.97 8.11 9.31
C ILE A 144 35.03 8.73 10.22
N PRO A 145 35.65 7.94 11.13
CA PRO A 145 36.61 8.45 12.09
C PRO A 145 37.69 9.33 11.45
N GLY A 146 37.82 10.55 11.96
CA GLY A 146 38.82 11.52 11.50
C GLY A 146 38.58 12.14 10.11
N LYS A 147 37.44 11.90 9.46
CA LYS A 147 37.10 12.49 8.15
C LYS A 147 35.77 13.23 8.13
N VAL A 148 34.67 12.53 8.41
CA VAL A 148 33.31 13.09 8.30
C VAL A 148 32.41 12.42 9.35
N THR A 149 31.82 13.21 10.23
CA THR A 149 30.71 12.79 11.08
C THR A 149 29.51 13.68 10.75
N PHE A 150 28.42 13.07 10.29
CA PHE A 150 27.18 13.75 9.97
C PHE A 150 26.01 12.82 10.33
N ARG A 151 25.05 13.30 11.11
CA ARG A 151 23.88 12.52 11.53
C ARG A 151 22.62 13.34 11.27
N GLU A 152 22.01 13.13 10.12
CA GLU A 152 20.73 13.77 9.78
C GLU A 152 19.63 13.37 10.76
N SER A 153 19.63 12.13 11.26
CA SER A 153 18.58 11.60 12.15
C SER A 153 18.50 12.26 13.52
N GLU A 154 19.50 13.05 13.92
CA GLU A 154 19.43 13.85 15.14
C GLU A 154 18.39 14.98 15.03
N VAL A 155 18.03 15.38 13.80
CA VAL A 155 17.12 16.51 13.55
C VAL A 155 15.99 16.14 12.59
N LEU A 156 16.28 15.38 11.55
CA LEU A 156 15.32 15.00 10.51
C LEU A 156 14.69 13.63 10.79
N SER A 157 13.48 13.46 10.28
CA SER A 157 12.75 12.20 10.22
C SER A 157 12.69 11.69 8.78
N ALA A 158 12.67 10.36 8.64
CA ALA A 158 12.57 9.72 7.34
C ALA A 158 11.16 9.82 6.74
N GLY A 159 11.08 9.96 5.42
CA GLY A 159 9.87 9.69 4.65
C GLY A 159 9.52 8.21 4.59
N ASN A 160 8.38 7.89 3.97
CA ASN A 160 7.82 6.54 3.99
C ASN A 160 7.31 6.04 2.63
N ARG A 161 7.64 6.70 1.51
CA ARG A 161 7.16 6.32 0.18
C ARG A 161 8.15 6.66 -0.92
N ILE A 162 8.02 5.96 -2.05
CA ILE A 162 8.69 6.28 -3.31
C ILE A 162 7.82 7.27 -4.09
N ALA A 163 8.42 8.34 -4.62
CA ALA A 163 7.72 9.27 -5.52
C ALA A 163 7.87 8.83 -6.97
N LEU A 164 6.74 8.50 -7.60
CA LEU A 164 6.63 8.20 -9.03
C LEU A 164 5.74 9.27 -9.66
N VAL A 165 6.35 10.16 -10.43
CA VAL A 165 5.67 11.35 -10.96
C VAL A 165 5.40 11.14 -12.44
N SER A 166 4.13 11.21 -12.83
CA SER A 166 3.71 11.05 -14.22
C SER A 166 3.70 12.40 -14.94
N PHE A 167 4.42 12.49 -16.04
CA PHE A 167 4.37 13.58 -17.00
C PHE A 167 3.59 13.08 -18.22
N PRO A 168 2.35 13.55 -18.47
CA PRO A 168 1.48 13.04 -19.53
C PRO A 168 2.18 12.82 -20.89
N GLU A 169 3.01 13.78 -21.29
CA GLU A 169 3.68 13.81 -22.58
C GLU A 169 4.94 12.95 -22.65
N TYR A 170 5.64 12.75 -21.52
CA TYR A 170 6.97 12.09 -21.51
C TYR A 170 6.94 10.69 -20.90
N GLY A 171 6.12 10.44 -19.88
CA GLY A 171 6.12 9.20 -19.11
C GLY A 171 6.36 9.44 -17.63
N THR A 172 6.81 8.43 -16.89
CA THR A 172 7.01 8.51 -15.44
C THR A 172 8.48 8.71 -15.09
N ILE A 173 8.76 9.59 -14.15
CA ILE A 173 10.06 9.67 -13.46
C ILE A 173 9.93 9.22 -12.01
N ALA A 174 11.06 8.93 -11.38
CA ALA A 174 11.12 8.82 -9.93
C ALA A 174 12.07 9.87 -9.34
N VAL A 175 11.75 10.34 -8.14
CA VAL A 175 12.56 11.30 -7.38
C VAL A 175 12.99 10.67 -6.07
N ALA A 176 14.27 10.82 -5.74
CA ALA A 176 14.88 10.39 -4.50
C ALA A 176 15.96 11.39 -4.09
N ILE A 177 16.35 11.49 -2.82
CA ILE A 177 17.24 12.56 -2.36
C ILE A 177 18.56 11.97 -1.87
N CYS A 178 19.66 12.43 -2.49
CA CYS A 178 21.03 12.25 -2.01
C CYS A 178 21.38 10.82 -1.58
N TYR A 179 21.37 10.57 -0.27
CA TYR A 179 21.76 9.31 0.35
C TYR A 179 20.90 8.13 -0.11
N ASP A 180 19.67 8.38 -0.57
CA ASP A 180 18.81 7.38 -1.20
C ASP A 180 19.47 6.66 -2.39
N ILE A 181 20.42 7.30 -3.09
CA ILE A 181 21.14 6.67 -4.20
C ILE A 181 21.95 5.46 -3.74
N ARG A 182 22.32 5.36 -2.46
CA ARG A 182 23.09 4.20 -1.94
C ARG A 182 22.26 2.93 -1.86
N PHE A 183 20.94 3.02 -1.93
CA PHE A 183 20.01 1.90 -1.77
C PHE A 183 19.46 1.51 -3.15
N PRO A 184 20.02 0.47 -3.81
CA PRO A 184 19.65 0.09 -5.18
C PRO A 184 18.19 -0.36 -5.32
N GLU A 185 17.55 -0.76 -4.22
CA GLU A 185 16.16 -1.23 -4.18
C GLU A 185 15.21 -0.15 -4.68
N LEU A 186 15.36 1.10 -4.24
CA LEU A 186 14.49 2.20 -4.67
C LEU A 186 14.56 2.38 -6.20
N ALA A 187 15.77 2.41 -6.75
CA ALA A 187 15.98 2.56 -8.18
C ALA A 187 15.39 1.39 -8.97
N THR A 188 15.59 0.17 -8.45
CA THR A 188 15.06 -1.05 -9.05
C THR A 188 13.54 -1.08 -9.02
N ILE A 189 12.91 -0.63 -7.92
CA ILE A 189 11.45 -0.50 -7.81
C ILE A 189 10.94 0.53 -8.82
N ALA A 190 11.54 1.71 -8.87
CA ALA A 190 11.12 2.80 -9.75
C ALA A 190 11.18 2.40 -11.24
N ALA A 191 12.32 1.87 -11.69
CA ALA A 191 12.53 1.45 -13.07
C ALA A 191 11.55 0.36 -13.51
N ARG A 192 11.13 -0.49 -12.57
CA ARG A 192 10.20 -1.59 -12.83
C ARG A 192 8.74 -1.19 -12.75
N LYS A 193 8.43 -0.07 -12.10
CA LYS A 193 7.14 0.61 -12.18
C LYS A 193 7.04 1.55 -13.39
N GLY A 194 7.96 1.43 -14.34
CA GLY A 194 7.89 2.12 -15.63
C GLY A 194 8.55 3.49 -15.65
N ALA A 195 9.36 3.84 -14.64
CA ALA A 195 10.12 5.08 -14.69
C ALA A 195 11.14 5.06 -15.84
N PHE A 196 11.23 6.14 -16.62
CA PHE A 196 12.26 6.30 -17.66
C PHE A 196 13.52 6.99 -17.14
N ALA A 197 13.41 7.72 -16.03
CA ALA A 197 14.52 8.40 -15.37
C ALA A 197 14.37 8.38 -13.85
N LEU A 198 15.51 8.38 -13.16
CA LEU A 198 15.61 8.53 -11.72
C LEU A 198 16.42 9.78 -11.38
N ILE A 199 15.80 10.68 -10.64
CA ILE A 199 16.30 12.04 -10.38
C ILE A 199 16.73 12.16 -8.93
N TYR A 200 17.96 12.61 -8.71
CA TYR A 200 18.59 12.74 -7.42
C TYR A 200 19.09 14.18 -7.13
N PRO A 201 18.25 15.07 -6.59
CA PRO A 201 18.76 16.24 -5.88
C PRO A 201 19.65 15.77 -4.73
N SER A 202 20.92 16.19 -4.70
CA SER A 202 21.89 15.61 -3.77
C SER A 202 23.00 16.56 -3.37
N ALA A 203 23.50 16.47 -2.14
CA ALA A 203 24.70 17.17 -1.72
C ALA A 203 25.69 16.18 -1.09
N PHE A 204 26.58 15.60 -1.92
CA PHE A 204 27.64 14.72 -1.41
C PHE A 204 28.77 15.54 -0.80
N THR A 205 29.49 14.97 0.17
CA THR A 205 30.68 15.59 0.76
C THR A 205 31.88 15.42 -0.17
N LEU A 206 32.95 16.20 0.01
CA LEU A 206 34.20 16.02 -0.74
C LEU A 206 34.78 14.59 -0.62
N THR A 207 34.64 13.99 0.56
CA THR A 207 35.17 12.64 0.80
C THR A 207 34.35 11.58 0.08
N THR A 208 33.02 11.60 0.22
CA THR A 208 32.17 10.57 -0.39
C THR A 208 31.92 10.82 -1.88
N GLY A 209 31.93 12.08 -2.30
CA GLY A 209 31.81 12.51 -3.69
C GLY A 209 32.91 11.93 -4.56
N ALA A 210 34.16 12.12 -4.16
CA ALA A 210 35.34 11.69 -4.91
C ALA A 210 35.38 10.18 -5.23
N ILE A 211 34.75 9.35 -4.40
CA ILE A 211 34.82 7.88 -4.51
C ILE A 211 33.50 7.21 -4.93
N HIS A 212 32.36 7.82 -4.60
CA HIS A 212 31.05 7.17 -4.77
C HIS A 212 30.13 7.87 -5.77
N TRP A 213 30.30 9.18 -6.03
CA TRP A 213 29.31 9.96 -6.79
C TRP A 213 29.05 9.38 -8.18
N GLN A 214 30.10 9.36 -9.03
CA GLN A 214 29.99 8.87 -10.39
C GLN A 214 29.71 7.35 -10.43
N LEU A 215 30.29 6.59 -9.50
CA LEU A 215 30.09 5.14 -9.40
C LEU A 215 28.61 4.79 -9.15
N LEU A 216 27.98 5.43 -8.16
CA LEU A 216 26.60 5.17 -7.78
C LEU A 216 25.64 5.59 -8.91
N GLY A 217 25.84 6.77 -9.49
CA GLY A 217 25.03 7.23 -10.63
C GLY A 217 25.05 6.25 -11.80
N ARG A 218 26.25 5.83 -12.21
CA ARG A 218 26.42 4.87 -13.31
C ARG A 218 25.81 3.51 -12.99
N ALA A 219 26.01 3.02 -11.76
CA ALA A 219 25.42 1.75 -11.32
C ALA A 219 23.88 1.79 -11.38
N ARG A 220 23.24 2.85 -10.85
CA ARG A 220 21.77 2.97 -10.89
C ARG A 220 21.22 3.03 -12.32
N ALA A 221 21.96 3.65 -13.25
CA ALA A 221 21.56 3.75 -14.65
C ALA A 221 21.65 2.38 -15.35
N ILE A 222 22.80 1.69 -15.26
CA ILE A 222 23.02 0.43 -15.99
C ILE A 222 22.27 -0.76 -15.40
N ASP A 223 22.17 -0.87 -14.07
CA ASP A 223 21.49 -2.00 -13.42
C ASP A 223 19.98 -2.01 -13.70
N ASN A 224 19.44 -0.85 -14.11
CA ASN A 224 18.01 -0.62 -14.34
C ASN A 224 17.68 -0.21 -15.78
N GLN A 225 18.68 0.06 -16.61
CA GLN A 225 18.53 0.48 -18.00
C GLN A 225 17.53 1.64 -18.14
N ILE A 226 17.77 2.70 -17.36
CA ILE A 226 17.03 3.98 -17.35
C ILE A 226 18.03 5.13 -17.23
N TYR A 227 17.58 6.35 -17.50
CA TYR A 227 18.42 7.53 -17.26
C TYR A 227 18.56 7.83 -15.76
N VAL A 228 19.68 8.42 -15.37
CA VAL A 228 19.91 8.94 -14.01
C VAL A 228 20.40 10.38 -14.12
N ALA A 229 19.75 11.29 -13.39
CA ALA A 229 20.19 12.67 -13.27
C ALA A 229 20.49 12.99 -11.80
N MET A 230 21.68 13.52 -11.54
CA MET A 230 22.15 13.87 -10.19
C MET A 230 22.46 15.36 -10.17
N CYS A 231 21.72 16.13 -9.37
CA CYS A 231 21.85 17.58 -9.30
C CYS A 231 22.42 17.99 -7.94
N SER A 232 23.64 18.53 -7.94
CA SER A 232 24.36 18.96 -6.75
C SER A 232 24.37 20.47 -6.59
N PRO A 233 24.46 21.00 -5.34
CA PRO A 233 24.95 22.35 -5.14
C PRO A 233 26.38 22.48 -5.69
N ALA A 234 26.74 23.69 -6.12
CA ALA A 234 28.12 24.04 -6.41
C ALA A 234 28.96 24.03 -5.13
N ARG A 235 30.27 23.85 -5.28
CA ARG A 235 31.19 23.80 -4.15
C ARG A 235 31.50 25.21 -3.66
N ASP A 236 31.16 25.46 -2.39
CA ASP A 236 31.61 26.64 -1.66
C ASP A 236 32.49 26.19 -0.46
N LEU A 237 33.76 26.59 -0.47
CA LEU A 237 34.72 26.28 0.60
C LEU A 237 34.62 27.25 1.79
N SER A 238 33.80 28.29 1.68
CA SER A 238 33.46 29.18 2.80
C SER A 238 32.20 28.70 3.55
N ALA A 239 31.41 27.82 2.93
CA ALA A 239 30.23 27.24 3.54
C ALA A 239 30.59 26.18 4.60
N PRO A 240 29.76 25.99 5.63
CA PRO A 240 29.98 24.96 6.66
C PRO A 240 29.91 23.52 6.11
N PHE A 241 29.24 23.31 4.98
CA PHE A 241 29.19 22.04 4.27
C PHE A 241 29.78 22.20 2.87
N HIS A 242 30.84 21.44 2.57
CA HIS A 242 31.49 21.48 1.27
C HIS A 242 30.88 20.43 0.33
N ALA A 243 29.99 20.89 -0.55
CA ALA A 243 29.39 20.05 -1.58
C ALA A 243 30.44 19.58 -2.60
N TRP A 244 30.25 18.36 -3.09
CA TRP A 244 31.10 17.80 -4.15
C TRP A 244 30.95 18.59 -5.45
N GLY A 245 29.74 18.98 -5.84
CA GLY A 245 29.46 19.54 -7.17
C GLY A 245 29.25 18.41 -8.18
N HIS A 246 29.76 18.60 -9.40
CA HIS A 246 29.75 17.59 -10.45
C HIS A 246 28.38 17.00 -10.78
N SER A 247 27.35 17.86 -10.83
CA SER A 247 26.04 17.46 -11.36
C SER A 247 26.21 16.73 -12.70
N MET A 248 25.43 15.67 -12.95
CA MET A 248 25.60 14.85 -14.14
C MET A 248 24.32 14.16 -14.58
N ILE A 249 24.26 13.82 -15.87
CA ILE A 249 23.18 13.03 -16.48
C ILE A 249 23.80 11.83 -17.20
N ILE A 250 23.25 10.64 -16.95
CA ILE A 250 23.82 9.35 -17.31
C ILE A 250 22.78 8.55 -18.08
N ASP A 251 23.21 7.91 -19.17
CA ASP A 251 22.37 7.08 -20.03
C ASP A 251 22.14 5.66 -19.49
N PRO A 252 21.18 4.90 -20.05
CA PRO A 252 20.89 3.51 -19.68
C PRO A 252 22.06 2.52 -19.79
N MET A 253 23.17 2.91 -20.43
CA MET A 253 24.38 2.12 -20.62
C MET A 253 25.55 2.63 -19.77
N ALA A 254 25.27 3.44 -18.75
CA ALA A 254 26.26 4.04 -17.84
C ALA A 254 27.28 4.99 -18.51
N LYS A 255 26.95 5.54 -19.68
CA LYS A 255 27.70 6.64 -20.27
C LYS A 255 27.26 7.95 -19.62
N VAL A 256 28.22 8.70 -19.09
CA VAL A 256 27.98 10.08 -18.64
C VAL A 256 27.80 10.94 -19.89
N LEU A 257 26.59 11.48 -20.08
CA LEU A 257 26.24 12.31 -21.24
C LEU A 257 26.79 13.73 -21.07
N VAL A 258 26.64 14.26 -19.86
CA VAL A 258 27.14 15.58 -19.46
C VAL A 258 27.44 15.57 -17.96
N GLU A 259 28.49 16.28 -17.56
CA GLU A 259 28.95 16.43 -16.18
C GLU A 259 29.48 17.86 -15.98
N ALA A 260 29.13 18.47 -14.85
CA ALA A 260 29.63 19.76 -14.42
C ALA A 260 31.03 19.65 -13.78
N ASP A 261 31.75 20.77 -13.70
CA ASP A 261 32.83 20.91 -12.72
C ASP A 261 32.24 21.22 -11.32
N GLU A 262 33.04 21.75 -10.40
CA GLU A 262 32.59 22.13 -9.06
C GLU A 262 31.84 23.47 -8.99
N LYS A 263 31.77 24.24 -10.08
CA LYS A 263 31.30 25.64 -10.07
C LYS A 263 29.80 25.75 -10.35
N ASP A 264 29.27 26.95 -10.10
CA ASP A 264 27.90 27.27 -10.47
C ASP A 264 27.70 27.17 -11.99
N THR A 265 26.79 26.31 -12.42
CA THR A 265 26.53 26.07 -13.84
C THR A 265 25.17 25.42 -14.09
N ILE A 266 24.76 25.40 -15.35
CA ILE A 266 23.62 24.62 -15.83
C ILE A 266 24.18 23.63 -16.83
N ILE A 267 23.95 22.34 -16.60
CA ILE A 267 24.23 21.30 -17.58
C ILE A 267 22.90 20.77 -18.13
N GLU A 268 22.91 20.39 -19.40
CA GLU A 268 21.71 19.96 -20.10
C GLU A 268 22.04 18.91 -21.17
N THR A 269 21.12 17.99 -21.39
CA THR A 269 21.18 17.02 -22.49
C THR A 269 19.77 16.61 -22.89
N GLU A 270 19.62 16.14 -24.12
CA GLU A 270 18.40 15.48 -24.57
C GLU A 270 18.39 14.02 -24.14
N LEU A 271 17.22 13.53 -23.69
CA LEU A 271 16.94 12.13 -23.41
C LEU A 271 15.99 11.61 -24.48
N ASP A 272 16.18 10.37 -24.92
CA ASP A 272 15.36 9.74 -25.95
C ASP A 272 14.95 8.31 -25.56
N GLY A 273 13.82 7.85 -26.11
CA GLY A 273 13.30 6.52 -25.81
C GLY A 273 14.11 5.38 -26.47
N ASP A 274 14.76 5.66 -27.59
CA ASP A 274 15.46 4.66 -28.39
C ASP A 274 16.69 4.14 -27.65
N SER A 275 17.41 4.99 -26.93
CA SER A 275 18.52 4.61 -26.03
C SER A 275 18.10 3.59 -24.97
N ILE A 276 16.90 3.73 -24.38
CA ILE A 276 16.37 2.76 -23.40
C ILE A 276 16.00 1.45 -24.08
N ILE A 277 15.32 1.53 -25.24
CA ILE A 277 14.91 0.35 -26.01
C ILE A 277 16.15 -0.44 -26.47
N GLU A 278 17.15 0.25 -26.98
CA GLU A 278 18.40 -0.34 -27.44
C GLU A 278 19.16 -1.01 -26.30
N ALA A 279 19.33 -0.33 -25.16
CA ALA A 279 19.97 -0.92 -23.98
C ALA A 279 19.28 -2.23 -23.57
N ARG A 280 17.95 -2.19 -23.41
CA ARG A 280 17.13 -3.35 -23.01
C ARG A 280 17.09 -4.46 -24.05
N ARG A 281 17.25 -4.15 -25.34
CA ARG A 281 17.35 -5.14 -26.42
C ARG A 281 18.73 -5.81 -26.45
N ASN A 282 19.79 -5.01 -26.37
CA ASN A 282 21.17 -5.49 -26.51
C ASN A 282 21.62 -6.28 -25.28
N ILE A 283 21.19 -5.86 -24.08
CA ILE A 283 21.45 -6.55 -22.81
C ILE A 283 20.11 -6.70 -22.07
N PRO A 284 19.35 -7.79 -22.29
CA PRO A 284 17.98 -7.91 -21.78
C PRO A 284 17.93 -8.31 -20.30
N LEU A 285 18.44 -7.44 -19.42
CA LEU A 285 18.51 -7.69 -17.98
C LEU A 285 17.14 -8.06 -17.41
N TYR A 286 16.08 -7.37 -17.84
CA TYR A 286 14.71 -7.60 -17.39
C TYR A 286 14.20 -9.02 -17.65
N ALA A 287 14.60 -9.65 -18.77
CA ALA A 287 14.23 -11.03 -19.09
C ALA A 287 15.14 -12.05 -18.41
N GLN A 288 16.33 -11.64 -17.95
CA GLN A 288 17.36 -12.50 -17.37
C GLN A 288 17.37 -12.47 -15.83
N ARG A 289 16.57 -11.59 -15.20
CA ARG A 289 16.43 -11.57 -13.74
C ARG A 289 15.89 -12.91 -13.24
N ARG A 290 16.57 -13.45 -12.24
CA ARG A 290 16.26 -14.74 -11.63
C ARG A 290 15.37 -14.51 -10.41
N PHE A 291 14.09 -14.24 -10.65
CA PHE A 291 13.12 -14.13 -9.56
C PHE A 291 12.80 -15.49 -8.91
N ASP A 292 13.18 -16.57 -9.58
CA ASP A 292 13.35 -17.88 -8.98
C ASP A 292 14.64 -18.00 -8.16
N VAL A 293 15.45 -16.93 -8.03
CA VAL A 293 16.66 -16.81 -7.19
C VAL A 293 16.55 -15.78 -6.05
N TYR A 294 15.98 -14.63 -6.33
CA TYR A 294 15.78 -13.57 -5.36
C TYR A 294 14.39 -12.99 -5.52
N PRO A 295 13.77 -12.47 -4.44
CA PRO A 295 12.45 -11.89 -4.55
C PRO A 295 12.48 -10.67 -5.47
N ASP A 296 11.33 -10.42 -6.05
CA ASP A 296 11.15 -9.41 -7.05
C ASP A 296 11.08 -8.00 -6.39
N VAL A 297 12.22 -7.35 -6.11
CA VAL A 297 12.27 -6.14 -5.24
C VAL A 297 11.37 -4.97 -5.69
N GLY A 298 11.09 -4.87 -6.99
CA GLY A 298 10.20 -3.91 -7.64
C GLY A 298 8.76 -4.37 -7.85
N SER A 299 8.47 -5.65 -7.62
CA SER A 299 7.13 -5.98 -7.17
C SER A 299 6.98 -5.28 -5.82
N THR A 300 5.82 -4.68 -5.56
CA THR A 300 5.41 -4.52 -4.17
C THR A 300 5.21 -5.93 -3.63
N ALA A 301 6.32 -6.52 -3.22
CA ALA A 301 6.35 -7.51 -2.21
C ALA A 301 5.91 -6.77 -0.91
N ARG A 302 4.85 -7.13 -0.18
CA ARG A 302 4.78 -8.42 0.50
C ARG A 302 5.11 -9.56 -0.46
N LEU A 303 6.33 -10.02 -0.26
CA LEU A 303 7.21 -11.01 -0.90
C LEU A 303 6.76 -11.83 -2.14
N ARG A 304 6.21 -11.25 -3.22
CA ARG A 304 5.81 -12.08 -4.39
C ARG A 304 7.00 -12.70 -5.14
N ARG A 305 7.13 -14.02 -4.95
CA ARG A 305 7.74 -15.08 -5.80
C ARG A 305 9.22 -15.39 -5.61
N ARG A 306 9.44 -16.57 -5.01
CA ARG A 306 10.44 -17.56 -5.40
C ARG A 306 9.89 -18.98 -5.22
N ILE A 307 8.83 -19.36 -5.95
CA ILE A 307 8.55 -20.77 -6.30
C ILE A 307 7.91 -20.78 -7.69
N GLN A 308 8.75 -20.89 -8.73
CA GLN A 308 8.41 -21.59 -9.98
C GLN A 308 9.69 -21.80 -10.80
N ALA A 309 10.52 -22.74 -10.36
CA ALA A 309 11.42 -23.49 -11.21
C ALA A 309 11.83 -24.80 -10.50
N SER A 310 10.86 -25.67 -10.23
CA SER A 310 11.06 -27.13 -10.18
C SER A 310 9.73 -27.85 -9.96
N ALA A 311 8.97 -28.01 -11.05
CA ALA A 311 8.15 -29.19 -11.33
C ALA A 311 7.41 -28.94 -12.65
N GLY A 312 7.59 -29.83 -13.61
CA GLY A 312 6.79 -29.83 -14.82
C GLY A 312 5.30 -30.07 -14.53
N VAL A 313 4.51 -29.88 -15.59
CA VAL A 313 3.06 -30.08 -15.71
C VAL A 313 2.20 -28.83 -15.49
N GLY A 314 1.65 -28.34 -16.61
CA GLY A 314 0.37 -27.63 -16.70
C GLY A 314 0.44 -26.11 -16.59
N GLU A 315 0.07 -25.43 -17.67
CA GLU A 315 -0.29 -24.00 -17.70
C GLU A 315 -1.14 -23.59 -16.48
N ARG A 316 -0.78 -22.50 -15.78
CA ARG A 316 -1.77 -21.65 -15.10
C ARG A 316 -1.36 -20.16 -15.12
N PRO A 317 -2.15 -19.29 -15.77
CA PRO A 317 -2.01 -17.83 -15.69
C PRO A 317 -2.68 -17.27 -14.41
N TYR A 318 -2.55 -15.96 -14.21
CA TYR A 318 -3.14 -15.09 -13.17
C TYR A 318 -2.29 -14.78 -11.92
N SER A 319 -1.32 -13.87 -12.08
CA SER A 319 -1.24 -12.73 -11.15
C SER A 319 -2.51 -11.90 -11.34
N PHE A 320 -3.21 -11.47 -10.28
CA PHE A 320 -4.38 -10.59 -10.40
C PHE A 320 -4.12 -9.55 -11.50
N GLY A 321 -4.89 -9.57 -12.59
CA GLY A 321 -4.95 -8.40 -13.46
C GLY A 321 -5.27 -7.21 -12.56
N LEU A 322 -4.70 -6.03 -12.83
CA LEU A 322 -5.00 -4.80 -12.08
C LEU A 322 -6.49 -4.77 -11.74
N LEU A 323 -6.83 -4.96 -10.46
CA LEU A 323 -8.22 -4.86 -10.02
C LEU A 323 -8.69 -3.47 -10.42
N VAL A 324 -9.71 -3.42 -11.27
CA VAL A 324 -10.23 -2.15 -11.78
C VAL A 324 -10.98 -1.39 -10.69
N TRP A 325 -11.50 -2.10 -9.69
CA TRP A 325 -12.25 -1.57 -8.56
C TRP A 325 -11.38 -1.51 -7.29
N LYS A 326 -11.68 -0.54 -6.44
CA LYS A 326 -11.10 -0.38 -5.10
C LYS A 326 -12.06 -0.82 -4.00
N ARG A 327 -13.36 -0.59 -4.19
CA ARG A 327 -14.44 -0.97 -3.25
C ARG A 327 -15.52 -1.74 -4.01
N PHE A 328 -15.49 -3.07 -3.94
CA PHE A 328 -16.46 -3.92 -4.62
C PHE A 328 -17.74 -4.12 -3.80
N ILE A 329 -18.89 -4.05 -4.47
CA ILE A 329 -20.21 -4.39 -3.94
C ILE A 329 -20.95 -5.33 -4.88
N ARG A 330 -21.71 -6.27 -4.32
CA ARG A 330 -22.67 -7.13 -5.03
C ARG A 330 -24.07 -6.73 -4.61
N PHE A 331 -24.97 -6.54 -5.56
CA PHE A 331 -26.29 -5.98 -5.27
C PHE A 331 -27.33 -6.37 -6.34
N VAL A 332 -28.60 -6.18 -6.01
CA VAL A 332 -29.71 -6.20 -6.96
C VAL A 332 -30.06 -4.77 -7.32
N SER A 333 -30.11 -4.44 -8.61
CA SER A 333 -30.51 -3.11 -9.12
C SER A 333 -32.03 -2.93 -9.12
N GLU A 334 -32.49 -1.71 -9.38
CA GLU A 334 -33.94 -1.38 -9.41
C GLU A 334 -34.74 -2.22 -10.42
N ASP A 335 -34.11 -2.54 -11.55
CA ASP A 335 -34.64 -3.39 -12.62
C ASP A 335 -34.57 -4.90 -12.32
N GLY A 336 -34.05 -5.29 -11.15
CA GLY A 336 -34.02 -6.67 -10.66
C GLY A 336 -32.83 -7.51 -11.10
N ARG A 337 -31.83 -6.94 -11.79
CA ARG A 337 -30.58 -7.65 -12.13
C ARG A 337 -29.66 -7.78 -10.91
N GLU A 338 -28.99 -8.92 -10.77
CA GLU A 338 -27.87 -9.06 -9.84
C GLU A 338 -26.59 -8.57 -10.51
N LEU A 339 -25.92 -7.60 -9.90
CA LEU A 339 -24.77 -6.89 -10.47
C LEU A 339 -23.64 -6.77 -9.45
N GLY A 340 -22.43 -6.59 -9.98
CA GLY A 340 -21.26 -6.16 -9.22
C GLY A 340 -20.88 -4.74 -9.62
N GLY A 341 -20.23 -4.01 -8.72
CA GLY A 341 -19.84 -2.64 -9.01
C GLY A 341 -19.01 -1.98 -7.93
N GLU A 342 -18.78 -0.69 -8.10
CA GLU A 342 -18.12 0.18 -7.13
C GLU A 342 -18.99 1.40 -6.82
N PRO A 343 -19.14 1.82 -5.55
CA PRO A 343 -19.86 3.05 -5.22
C PRO A 343 -19.32 4.24 -6.02
N ALA A 344 -20.23 5.02 -6.62
CA ALA A 344 -19.84 6.16 -7.44
C ALA A 344 -19.12 7.25 -6.62
N ASP A 345 -19.61 7.46 -5.40
CA ASP A 345 -18.97 8.25 -4.35
C ASP A 345 -17.94 7.36 -3.61
N PRO A 346 -16.64 7.68 -3.68
CA PRO A 346 -15.59 6.87 -3.05
C PRO A 346 -15.64 6.87 -1.52
N ASP A 347 -16.29 7.86 -0.90
CA ASP A 347 -16.29 8.07 0.56
C ASP A 347 -17.61 7.64 1.23
N ILE A 348 -18.61 7.23 0.45
CA ILE A 348 -19.91 6.83 0.99
C ILE A 348 -19.81 5.57 1.86
N ASP A 349 -20.46 5.59 3.02
CA ASP A 349 -20.72 4.38 3.81
C ASP A 349 -21.97 3.69 3.23
N VAL A 350 -21.74 2.64 2.43
CA VAL A 350 -22.80 1.95 1.68
C VAL A 350 -23.85 1.36 2.63
N GLY A 351 -23.41 0.66 3.68
CA GLY A 351 -24.35 -0.03 4.55
C GLY A 351 -25.12 0.93 5.45
N LEU A 352 -24.48 1.98 5.99
CA LEU A 352 -25.20 3.00 6.76
C LEU A 352 -26.17 3.81 5.88
N SER A 353 -25.78 4.12 4.64
CA SER A 353 -26.64 4.85 3.70
C SER A 353 -27.92 4.06 3.43
N LEU A 354 -27.79 2.78 3.09
CA LEU A 354 -28.96 1.94 2.81
C LEU A 354 -29.79 1.64 4.06
N ALA A 355 -29.17 1.46 5.23
CA ALA A 355 -29.89 1.30 6.51
C ALA A 355 -30.72 2.54 6.88
N THR A 356 -30.32 3.72 6.38
CA THR A 356 -31.03 4.99 6.59
C THR A 356 -31.87 5.41 5.37
N SER A 357 -32.19 4.46 4.48
CA SER A 357 -33.00 4.66 3.27
C SER A 357 -32.44 5.69 2.28
N LYS A 358 -31.12 5.93 2.29
CA LYS A 358 -30.44 6.74 1.28
C LYS A 358 -30.03 5.88 0.10
N SER A 359 -30.34 6.35 -1.11
CA SER A 359 -29.92 5.69 -2.35
C SER A 359 -28.41 5.76 -2.52
N VAL A 360 -27.82 4.66 -2.99
CA VAL A 360 -26.39 4.55 -3.32
C VAL A 360 -26.26 4.31 -4.82
N LEU A 361 -25.57 5.22 -5.51
CA LEU A 361 -25.26 5.09 -6.94
C LEU A 361 -23.98 4.24 -7.12
N VAL A 362 -23.99 3.35 -8.11
CA VAL A 362 -22.95 2.35 -8.34
C VAL A 362 -22.49 2.40 -9.79
N LYS A 363 -21.17 2.41 -10.01
CA LYS A 363 -20.54 2.18 -11.30
C LYS A 363 -20.50 0.66 -11.54
N VAL A 364 -21.19 0.20 -12.58
CA VAL A 364 -21.42 -1.22 -12.83
C VAL A 364 -20.19 -1.87 -13.46
N LEU A 365 -19.87 -3.08 -12.98
CA LEU A 365 -18.88 -3.97 -13.56
C LEU A 365 -19.56 -5.01 -14.46
N ASP A 366 -18.83 -5.55 -15.42
CA ASP A 366 -19.25 -6.66 -16.29
C ASP A 366 -19.33 -8.02 -15.57
N SER A 367 -19.06 -8.07 -14.26
CA SER A 367 -19.09 -9.25 -13.41
C SER A 367 -19.76 -8.93 -12.08
N CYS A 368 -20.57 -9.87 -11.56
CA CYS A 368 -21.15 -9.83 -10.21
C CYS A 368 -20.23 -10.45 -9.13
N SER A 369 -19.03 -10.90 -9.50
CA SER A 369 -18.07 -11.52 -8.60
C SER A 369 -16.83 -10.65 -8.40
N ALA A 370 -16.41 -10.50 -7.13
CA ALA A 370 -15.13 -9.88 -6.76
C ALA A 370 -13.93 -10.76 -7.11
N LEU A 371 -14.13 -12.08 -7.30
CA LEU A 371 -13.05 -13.04 -7.44
C LEU A 371 -12.49 -13.08 -8.86
N GLY A 372 -13.24 -12.63 -9.86
CA GLY A 372 -12.84 -12.68 -11.27
C GLY A 372 -12.20 -11.38 -11.79
N PRO A 373 -11.55 -11.43 -12.97
CA PRO A 373 -11.29 -10.21 -13.72
C PRO A 373 -12.61 -9.51 -14.07
N SER A 374 -12.60 -8.18 -14.06
CA SER A 374 -13.76 -7.36 -14.41
C SER A 374 -13.34 -6.03 -15.01
N GLN A 375 -14.29 -5.36 -15.67
CA GLN A 375 -14.16 -4.03 -16.25
C GLN A 375 -15.42 -3.21 -15.98
N PHE A 376 -15.27 -1.88 -15.89
CA PHE A 376 -16.42 -0.99 -15.80
C PHE A 376 -17.15 -0.93 -17.14
N THR A 377 -18.47 -1.10 -17.11
CA THR A 377 -19.31 -1.08 -18.31
C THR A 377 -19.62 0.33 -18.82
N GLY A 378 -19.36 1.34 -17.99
CA GLY A 378 -19.83 2.73 -18.19
C GLY A 378 -21.27 2.97 -17.73
N GLU A 379 -22.00 1.93 -17.34
CA GLU A 379 -23.33 2.03 -16.74
C GLU A 379 -23.23 2.46 -15.27
N THR A 380 -24.19 3.30 -14.84
CA THR A 380 -24.41 3.61 -13.43
C THR A 380 -25.85 3.30 -13.03
N THR A 381 -26.06 2.70 -11.87
CA THR A 381 -27.40 2.33 -11.38
C THR A 381 -27.48 2.41 -9.85
N ILE A 382 -28.68 2.27 -9.30
CA ILE A 382 -28.96 2.38 -7.86
C ILE A 382 -29.17 0.99 -7.24
N ILE A 383 -28.68 0.83 -6.01
CA ILE A 383 -28.90 -0.38 -5.22
C ILE A 383 -30.36 -0.46 -4.76
N LYS A 384 -31.06 -1.52 -5.16
CA LYS A 384 -32.38 -1.90 -4.61
C LYS A 384 -32.25 -2.82 -3.39
N LYS A 385 -31.36 -3.82 -3.49
CA LYS A 385 -31.03 -4.73 -2.38
C LYS A 385 -29.53 -4.96 -2.36
N LEU A 386 -28.89 -4.72 -1.22
CA LEU A 386 -27.49 -5.08 -1.02
C LEU A 386 -27.37 -6.58 -0.75
N LEU A 387 -26.40 -7.21 -1.38
CA LEU A 387 -26.08 -8.62 -1.15
C LEU A 387 -24.73 -8.72 -0.46
N SER A 388 -24.44 -9.86 0.14
CA SER A 388 -23.08 -10.15 0.56
C SER A 388 -22.14 -10.07 -0.66
N PRO A 389 -20.95 -9.45 -0.54
CA PRO A 389 -20.06 -9.23 -1.67
C PRO A 389 -19.49 -10.52 -2.26
N LEU A 390 -19.61 -11.64 -1.55
CA LEU A 390 -19.39 -12.99 -2.07
C LEU A 390 -20.67 -13.81 -1.90
N SER A 391 -20.96 -14.67 -2.87
CA SER A 391 -22.03 -15.67 -2.76
C SER A 391 -21.60 -16.88 -1.90
N ALA A 392 -22.57 -17.62 -1.36
CA ALA A 392 -22.28 -18.82 -0.56
C ALA A 392 -21.44 -19.86 -1.32
N SER A 393 -21.68 -19.98 -2.64
CA SER A 393 -20.90 -20.85 -3.53
C SER A 393 -19.46 -20.41 -3.71
N GLU A 394 -19.19 -19.10 -3.66
CA GLU A 394 -17.84 -18.55 -3.76
C GLU A 394 -17.06 -18.67 -2.45
N VAL A 395 -17.75 -18.50 -1.32
CA VAL A 395 -17.16 -18.66 0.01
C VAL A 395 -16.73 -20.10 0.26
N GLY A 396 -17.58 -21.07 -0.10
CA GLY A 396 -17.39 -22.50 0.16
C GLY A 396 -17.51 -22.86 1.64
N ALA A 397 -16.60 -22.38 2.48
CA ALA A 397 -16.67 -22.45 3.93
C ALA A 397 -15.84 -21.35 4.57
N PHE A 398 -16.29 -20.83 5.71
CA PHE A 398 -15.53 -19.86 6.49
C PHE A 398 -14.44 -20.58 7.29
N ARG A 399 -13.25 -19.96 7.37
CA ARG A 399 -12.18 -20.36 8.30
C ARG A 399 -12.11 -19.31 9.38
N CYS A 400 -12.16 -19.70 10.63
CA CYS A 400 -12.33 -18.75 11.72
C CYS A 400 -11.23 -18.96 12.76
N VAL A 401 -10.76 -17.87 13.37
CA VAL A 401 -9.76 -17.89 14.44
C VAL A 401 -10.40 -17.44 15.75
N GLY A 402 -10.44 -18.34 16.73
CA GLY A 402 -10.88 -18.04 18.08
C GLY A 402 -9.82 -17.29 18.88
N LEU A 403 -10.27 -16.48 19.83
CA LEU A 403 -9.44 -15.82 20.85
C LEU A 403 -8.21 -15.09 20.29
N ASN A 404 -8.37 -14.37 19.18
CA ASN A 404 -7.26 -13.69 18.51
C ASN A 404 -7.04 -12.24 18.98
N PHE A 405 -7.69 -11.78 20.04
CA PHE A 405 -7.56 -10.38 20.50
C PHE A 405 -7.12 -10.33 21.96
N LYS A 406 -6.10 -9.51 22.26
CA LYS A 406 -5.50 -9.39 23.59
C LYS A 406 -6.47 -8.85 24.63
N ASP A 407 -7.29 -7.86 24.24
CA ASP A 407 -8.32 -7.27 25.09
C ASP A 407 -9.45 -8.28 25.37
N HIS A 408 -9.85 -9.09 24.38
CA HIS A 408 -10.84 -10.14 24.56
C HIS A 408 -10.35 -11.28 25.47
N ALA A 409 -9.08 -11.69 25.32
CA ALA A 409 -8.47 -12.65 26.23
C ALA A 409 -8.44 -12.13 27.67
N ALA A 410 -8.17 -10.83 27.86
CA ALA A 410 -8.20 -10.19 29.17
C ALA A 410 -9.63 -10.13 29.76
N GLU A 411 -10.63 -9.79 28.95
CA GLU A 411 -12.06 -9.79 29.33
C GLU A 411 -12.51 -11.15 29.87
N LEU A 412 -12.17 -12.24 29.16
CA LEU A 412 -12.53 -13.60 29.55
C LEU A 412 -11.59 -14.21 30.60
N LYS A 413 -10.53 -13.49 31.00
CA LYS A 413 -9.46 -13.97 31.90
C LYS A 413 -8.82 -15.28 31.40
N LEU A 414 -8.68 -15.41 30.09
CA LEU A 414 -8.06 -16.55 29.43
C LEU A 414 -6.58 -16.25 29.11
N PRO A 415 -5.69 -17.26 29.12
CA PRO A 415 -4.31 -17.08 28.71
C PRO A 415 -4.22 -16.76 27.21
N ILE A 416 -3.20 -15.98 26.83
CA ILE A 416 -2.93 -15.70 25.41
C ILE A 416 -2.55 -17.02 24.70
N PRO A 417 -3.27 -17.44 23.64
CA PRO A 417 -2.96 -18.64 22.89
C PRO A 417 -1.59 -18.52 22.22
N LYS A 418 -0.89 -19.67 22.09
CA LYS A 418 0.43 -19.76 21.42
C LYS A 418 0.34 -20.12 19.95
N ILE A 419 -0.79 -20.68 19.53
CA ILE A 419 -1.12 -21.03 18.15
C ILE A 419 -2.57 -20.57 17.87
N PRO A 420 -2.91 -20.19 16.62
CA PRO A 420 -4.28 -19.85 16.26
C PRO A 420 -5.25 -21.00 16.58
N GLU A 421 -6.31 -20.73 17.35
CA GLU A 421 -7.39 -21.69 17.58
C GLU A 421 -8.35 -21.65 16.38
N VAL A 422 -8.41 -22.73 15.61
CA VAL A 422 -9.13 -22.73 14.33
C VAL A 422 -10.46 -23.48 14.44
N PHE A 423 -11.51 -22.89 13.88
CA PHE A 423 -12.80 -23.53 13.64
C PHE A 423 -13.35 -23.16 12.27
N MET A 424 -14.50 -23.74 11.90
CA MET A 424 -15.15 -23.49 10.61
C MET A 424 -16.64 -23.19 10.79
N LYS A 425 -17.17 -22.34 9.91
CA LYS A 425 -18.62 -22.15 9.71
C LYS A 425 -19.00 -22.60 8.29
N PRO A 426 -20.16 -23.25 8.10
CA PRO A 426 -20.64 -23.65 6.78
C PRO A 426 -21.00 -22.41 5.95
N ALA A 427 -20.84 -22.45 4.62
CA ALA A 427 -21.28 -21.32 3.77
C ALA A 427 -22.78 -21.01 3.89
N GLY A 428 -23.60 -21.97 4.35
CA GLY A 428 -25.03 -21.77 4.60
C GLY A 428 -25.35 -20.74 5.69
N CYS A 429 -24.40 -20.41 6.58
CA CYS A 429 -24.62 -19.37 7.59
C CYS A 429 -24.45 -17.94 7.02
N LEU A 430 -23.98 -17.78 5.78
CA LEU A 430 -23.79 -16.48 5.14
C LEU A 430 -25.11 -15.69 5.15
N ASN A 431 -25.05 -14.42 5.57
CA ASN A 431 -26.18 -13.49 5.49
C ASN A 431 -25.81 -12.25 4.69
N ASN A 432 -26.80 -11.66 4.03
CA ASN A 432 -26.59 -10.37 3.37
C ASN A 432 -26.59 -9.24 4.41
N PRO A 433 -25.94 -8.10 4.11
CA PRO A 433 -26.23 -6.85 4.82
C PRO A 433 -27.72 -6.54 4.76
N LEU A 434 -28.27 -5.97 5.83
CA LEU A 434 -29.67 -5.55 5.99
C LEU A 434 -30.71 -6.66 6.05
N ASP A 435 -30.38 -7.89 5.64
CA ASP A 435 -31.26 -9.05 5.87
C ASP A 435 -31.25 -9.42 7.37
N PRO A 436 -32.38 -9.84 7.96
CA PRO A 436 -32.46 -10.11 9.40
C PRO A 436 -31.59 -11.29 9.83
N ILE A 437 -30.96 -11.19 11.00
CA ILE A 437 -30.37 -12.31 11.73
C ILE A 437 -31.51 -13.10 12.38
N GLN A 438 -31.62 -14.38 12.06
CA GLN A 438 -32.66 -15.29 12.51
C GLN A 438 -32.22 -16.04 13.75
N LEU A 439 -32.84 -15.75 14.90
CA LEU A 439 -32.58 -16.48 16.14
C LEU A 439 -33.05 -17.94 15.98
N PRO A 440 -32.19 -18.93 16.30
CA PRO A 440 -32.51 -20.34 16.08
C PRO A 440 -33.53 -20.81 17.13
N ALA A 441 -34.57 -21.52 16.70
CA ALA A 441 -35.63 -21.99 17.60
C ALA A 441 -35.14 -22.92 18.72
N CYS A 442 -34.01 -23.61 18.52
CA CYS A 442 -33.41 -24.50 19.52
C CYS A 442 -32.49 -23.77 20.52
N ALA A 443 -32.12 -22.53 20.25
CA ALA A 443 -31.11 -21.79 21.02
C ALA A 443 -31.28 -20.24 20.89
N PRO A 444 -32.47 -19.68 21.21
CA PRO A 444 -32.76 -18.27 20.92
C PRO A 444 -32.33 -17.32 22.04
N ASP A 445 -32.02 -17.83 23.24
CA ASP A 445 -32.00 -17.03 24.48
C ASP A 445 -30.68 -16.29 24.70
N ALA A 446 -29.58 -16.82 24.17
CA ALA A 446 -28.23 -16.31 24.42
C ALA A 446 -27.44 -16.11 23.12
N VAL A 447 -28.02 -15.40 22.15
CA VAL A 447 -27.36 -15.10 20.87
C VAL A 447 -26.55 -13.80 20.97
N ASP A 448 -25.30 -13.84 20.53
CA ASP A 448 -24.31 -12.79 20.68
C ASP A 448 -23.79 -12.32 19.31
N ALA A 449 -23.41 -11.04 19.22
CA ALA A 449 -22.84 -10.44 18.01
C ALA A 449 -21.37 -10.10 18.24
N GLU A 450 -20.53 -10.39 17.25
CA GLU A 450 -19.07 -10.30 17.35
C GLU A 450 -18.54 -9.66 16.06
N VAL A 451 -18.14 -8.39 16.09
CA VAL A 451 -17.54 -7.76 14.91
C VAL A 451 -16.17 -8.38 14.63
N GLU A 452 -15.94 -8.73 13.36
CA GLU A 452 -14.68 -9.27 12.89
C GLU A 452 -14.24 -8.63 11.57
N LEU A 453 -12.93 -8.47 11.41
CA LEU A 453 -12.33 -8.24 10.10
C LEU A 453 -12.35 -9.57 9.34
N ALA A 454 -12.96 -9.56 8.16
CA ALA A 454 -12.96 -10.71 7.27
C ALA A 454 -11.97 -10.50 6.12
N VAL A 455 -11.12 -11.51 5.90
CA VAL A 455 -10.06 -11.53 4.88
C VAL A 455 -10.52 -12.42 3.74
N ILE A 456 -10.50 -11.89 2.52
CA ILE A 456 -10.90 -12.63 1.32
C ILE A 456 -9.67 -13.15 0.59
N ILE A 457 -9.55 -14.46 0.43
CA ILE A 457 -8.50 -15.09 -0.36
C ILE A 457 -8.83 -15.00 -1.85
N GLY A 458 -8.00 -14.34 -2.65
CA GLY A 458 -8.26 -14.16 -4.09
C GLY A 458 -7.54 -15.15 -5.00
N GLN A 459 -6.68 -16.01 -4.45
CA GLN A 459 -6.01 -17.10 -5.17
C GLN A 459 -5.74 -18.26 -4.21
N ASP A 460 -5.70 -19.48 -4.73
CA ASP A 460 -5.44 -20.68 -3.91
C ASP A 460 -4.14 -20.51 -3.09
N CYS A 461 -4.22 -20.63 -1.77
CA CYS A 461 -3.08 -20.63 -0.86
C CYS A 461 -2.74 -22.06 -0.47
N LYS A 462 -1.51 -22.51 -0.64
CA LYS A 462 -1.05 -23.78 -0.07
C LYS A 462 0.36 -23.62 0.48
N ASN A 463 0.55 -24.02 1.73
CA ASN A 463 1.81 -23.96 2.45
C ASN A 463 2.50 -22.59 2.38
N VAL A 464 1.70 -21.52 2.44
CA VAL A 464 2.17 -20.15 2.27
C VAL A 464 2.89 -19.69 3.54
N ASN A 465 4.04 -19.03 3.40
CA ASN A 465 4.75 -18.43 4.52
C ASN A 465 4.15 -17.07 4.92
N ALA A 466 4.32 -16.64 6.17
CA ALA A 466 3.69 -15.42 6.66
C ALA A 466 4.16 -14.19 5.86
N GLU A 467 5.39 -14.20 5.37
CA GLU A 467 5.98 -13.11 4.60
C GLU A 467 5.30 -12.90 3.24
N SER A 468 4.76 -13.98 2.62
CA SER A 468 4.01 -13.91 1.36
C SER A 468 2.49 -14.02 1.52
N ALA A 469 2.00 -14.30 2.73
CA ALA A 469 0.61 -14.59 3.00
C ALA A 469 -0.38 -13.52 2.49
N LEU A 470 -0.07 -12.23 2.68
CA LEU A 470 -1.00 -11.16 2.27
C LEU A 470 -1.09 -10.97 0.77
N GLU A 471 -0.19 -11.56 -0.01
CA GLU A 471 -0.30 -11.54 -1.46
C GLU A 471 -1.56 -12.24 -1.94
N TYR A 472 -1.92 -13.31 -1.25
CA TYR A 472 -3.08 -14.13 -1.58
C TYR A 472 -4.39 -13.45 -1.15
N VAL A 473 -4.33 -12.34 -0.42
CA VAL A 473 -5.48 -11.57 0.03
C VAL A 473 -5.96 -10.65 -1.09
N LEU A 474 -7.20 -10.86 -1.52
CA LEU A 474 -7.90 -9.98 -2.47
C LEU A 474 -8.25 -8.64 -1.81
N GLY A 475 -8.74 -8.69 -0.58
CA GLY A 475 -9.26 -7.55 0.14
C GLY A 475 -9.89 -7.93 1.47
N TYR A 476 -10.51 -6.93 2.09
CA TYR A 476 -11.08 -7.00 3.43
C TYR A 476 -12.54 -6.56 3.41
N THR A 477 -13.36 -7.18 4.26
CA THR A 477 -14.77 -6.82 4.51
C THR A 477 -15.08 -6.99 5.99
N ILE A 478 -16.28 -6.58 6.43
CA ILE A 478 -16.76 -6.82 7.79
C ILE A 478 -17.52 -8.13 7.81
N ALA A 479 -17.30 -8.93 8.85
CA ALA A 479 -18.17 -10.02 9.23
C ALA A 479 -18.75 -9.74 10.62
N ASN A 480 -19.97 -10.20 10.86
CA ASN A 480 -20.53 -10.32 12.20
C ASN A 480 -20.61 -11.81 12.55
N ASP A 481 -19.73 -12.28 13.43
CA ASP A 481 -19.65 -13.68 13.82
C ASP A 481 -20.68 -13.99 14.92
N ILE A 482 -21.90 -14.34 14.51
CA ILE A 482 -22.98 -14.59 15.47
C ILE A 482 -22.76 -15.92 16.21
N THR A 483 -23.01 -15.92 17.51
CA THR A 483 -22.86 -17.09 18.38
C THR A 483 -24.07 -17.33 19.27
N ALA A 484 -24.62 -18.54 19.24
CA ALA A 484 -25.59 -19.03 20.22
C ALA A 484 -24.84 -19.58 21.46
N ARG A 485 -24.64 -18.73 22.47
CA ARG A 485 -23.83 -19.03 23.68
C ARG A 485 -24.43 -20.12 24.56
N ASP A 486 -25.75 -20.24 24.56
CA ASP A 486 -26.50 -21.33 25.18
C ASP A 486 -26.09 -22.71 24.63
N MET A 487 -25.74 -22.81 23.34
CA MET A 487 -25.23 -24.03 22.73
C MET A 487 -23.71 -24.22 22.87
N GLN A 488 -22.95 -23.12 23.03
CA GLN A 488 -21.49 -23.16 23.00
C GLN A 488 -20.89 -24.02 24.13
N SER A 489 -21.50 -24.06 25.31
CA SER A 489 -21.03 -24.87 26.44
C SER A 489 -21.31 -26.37 26.32
N HIS A 490 -22.20 -26.76 25.40
CA HIS A 490 -22.63 -28.15 25.23
C HIS A 490 -21.67 -28.99 24.38
N THR A 491 -20.73 -28.36 23.67
CA THR A 491 -19.80 -29.06 22.78
C THR A 491 -18.50 -28.28 22.59
N SER A 492 -17.40 -28.99 22.40
CA SER A 492 -16.11 -28.38 22.04
C SER A 492 -16.03 -27.95 20.57
N GLN A 493 -17.03 -28.31 19.75
CA GLN A 493 -17.07 -28.01 18.33
C GLN A 493 -17.94 -26.76 18.07
N TRP A 494 -17.31 -25.61 17.87
CA TRP A 494 -18.04 -24.33 17.77
C TRP A 494 -18.93 -24.17 16.53
N VAL A 495 -18.81 -25.05 15.53
CA VAL A 495 -19.73 -25.05 14.38
C VAL A 495 -21.21 -25.20 14.82
N TYR A 496 -21.48 -25.90 15.93
CA TYR A 496 -22.84 -26.11 16.42
C TYR A 496 -23.48 -24.86 17.03
N CYS A 497 -22.70 -23.89 17.51
CA CYS A 497 -23.22 -22.65 18.05
C CYS A 497 -23.07 -21.45 17.10
N LYS A 498 -22.15 -21.55 16.12
CA LYS A 498 -21.86 -20.48 15.16
C LYS A 498 -22.36 -20.74 13.74
N GLY A 499 -22.80 -21.95 13.43
CA GLY A 499 -23.10 -22.39 12.06
C GLY A 499 -24.57 -22.32 11.63
N TYR A 500 -25.46 -21.72 12.41
CA TYR A 500 -26.88 -21.57 12.04
C TYR A 500 -27.05 -20.67 10.81
N ASP A 501 -28.18 -20.81 10.11
CA ASP A 501 -28.55 -19.90 9.03
C ASP A 501 -28.50 -18.44 9.54
N SER A 502 -28.07 -17.52 8.67
CA SER A 502 -27.90 -16.09 8.97
C SER A 502 -26.82 -15.68 9.99
N PHE A 503 -26.06 -16.62 10.56
CA PHE A 503 -25.07 -16.35 11.61
C PHE A 503 -23.74 -15.75 11.13
N CYS A 504 -23.62 -15.43 9.84
CA CYS A 504 -22.46 -14.70 9.32
C CYS A 504 -22.89 -13.62 8.32
N PRO A 505 -23.52 -12.52 8.78
CA PRO A 505 -23.60 -11.32 7.96
C PRO A 505 -22.21 -10.89 7.49
N LEU A 506 -22.06 -10.64 6.19
CA LEU A 506 -20.78 -10.34 5.55
C LEU A 506 -20.97 -9.21 4.54
N GLY A 507 -20.22 -8.12 4.69
CA GLY A 507 -20.31 -6.93 3.83
C GLY A 507 -20.01 -5.65 4.61
N PRO A 508 -20.48 -4.47 4.18
CA PRO A 508 -21.26 -4.21 2.97
C PRO A 508 -20.42 -4.19 1.68
N VAL A 509 -19.10 -4.02 1.79
CA VAL A 509 -18.17 -3.87 0.66
C VAL A 509 -16.92 -4.71 0.88
N VAL A 510 -16.30 -5.18 -0.21
CA VAL A 510 -14.91 -5.65 -0.18
C VAL A 510 -14.01 -4.49 -0.58
N VAL A 511 -13.20 -4.01 0.35
CA VAL A 511 -12.12 -3.06 0.04
C VAL A 511 -10.91 -3.85 -0.43
N SER A 512 -10.45 -3.58 -1.64
CA SER A 512 -9.25 -4.19 -2.22
C SER A 512 -8.05 -4.04 -1.27
N ALA A 513 -7.21 -5.07 -1.19
CA ALA A 513 -6.07 -5.07 -0.27
C ALA A 513 -5.10 -3.90 -0.51
N CYS A 514 -4.99 -3.41 -1.75
CA CYS A 514 -4.16 -2.27 -2.10
C CYS A 514 -4.75 -0.91 -1.69
N SER A 515 -6.05 -0.85 -1.34
CA SER A 515 -6.73 0.38 -0.91
C SER A 515 -6.82 0.52 0.60
N VAL A 516 -6.41 -0.49 1.37
CA VAL A 516 -6.28 -0.42 2.83
C VAL A 516 -4.80 -0.19 3.17
N PRO A 517 -4.40 1.02 3.63
CA PRO A 517 -2.99 1.36 3.85
C PRO A 517 -2.31 0.43 4.86
N ASP A 518 -3.00 0.13 5.97
CA ASP A 518 -2.52 -0.81 6.98
C ASP A 518 -3.73 -1.52 7.66
N PRO A 519 -3.96 -2.82 7.36
CA PRO A 519 -5.06 -3.58 7.94
C PRO A 519 -4.79 -3.99 9.40
N SER A 520 -3.60 -3.69 9.95
CA SER A 520 -3.26 -3.99 11.35
C SER A 520 -3.71 -2.92 12.33
N VAL A 521 -4.18 -1.76 11.88
CA VAL A 521 -4.57 -0.62 12.74
C VAL A 521 -5.96 -0.06 12.43
N LEU A 522 -6.94 -0.91 12.12
CA LEU A 522 -8.32 -0.51 11.82
C LEU A 522 -9.16 -0.40 13.09
N SER A 523 -9.92 0.68 13.24
CA SER A 523 -10.95 0.80 14.27
C SER A 523 -12.08 -0.21 14.03
N MET A 524 -12.57 -0.81 15.10
CA MET A 524 -13.65 -1.81 15.07
C MET A 524 -14.68 -1.46 16.15
N ARG A 525 -15.96 -1.48 15.79
CA ARG A 525 -17.04 -1.14 16.73
C ARG A 525 -18.29 -1.96 16.48
N THR A 526 -18.96 -2.39 17.53
CA THR A 526 -20.32 -2.95 17.49
C THR A 526 -21.23 -2.09 18.37
N THR A 527 -22.39 -1.70 17.85
CA THR A 527 -23.49 -1.18 18.66
C THR A 527 -24.72 -2.08 18.53
N LEU A 528 -25.45 -2.22 19.64
CA LEU A 528 -26.71 -2.93 19.75
C LEU A 528 -27.75 -1.95 20.25
N ASP A 529 -28.79 -1.70 19.46
CA ASP A 529 -29.88 -0.78 19.80
C ASP A 529 -29.38 0.64 20.16
N GLY A 530 -28.32 1.09 19.47
CA GLY A 530 -27.68 2.40 19.67
C GLY A 530 -26.62 2.44 20.78
N GLU A 531 -26.53 1.40 21.60
CA GLU A 531 -25.58 1.30 22.70
C GLU A 531 -24.31 0.56 22.26
N VAL A 532 -23.14 1.05 22.67
CA VAL A 532 -21.86 0.42 22.33
C VAL A 532 -21.72 -0.92 23.07
N LEU A 533 -21.42 -1.98 22.31
CA LEU A 533 -20.99 -3.29 22.80
C LEU A 533 -19.47 -3.43 22.70
N GLN A 534 -18.92 -3.26 21.51
CA GLN A 534 -17.49 -3.41 21.25
C GLN A 534 -16.92 -2.09 20.73
N ASP A 535 -15.74 -1.67 21.21
CA ASP A 535 -14.98 -0.52 20.67
C ASP A 535 -13.49 -0.80 20.84
N SER A 536 -12.82 -1.18 19.75
CA SER A 536 -11.44 -1.65 19.78
C SER A 536 -10.73 -1.39 18.44
N ASN A 537 -9.59 -2.03 18.23
CA ASN A 537 -8.74 -1.88 17.06
C ASN A 537 -8.05 -3.19 16.71
N THR A 538 -7.85 -3.47 15.42
CA THR A 538 -7.16 -4.69 14.94
C THR A 538 -5.71 -4.81 15.46
N SER A 539 -5.11 -3.75 15.98
CA SER A 539 -3.78 -3.79 16.63
C SER A 539 -3.76 -4.64 17.90
N GLN A 540 -4.95 -4.96 18.46
CA GLN A 540 -5.10 -5.91 19.55
C GLN A 540 -4.96 -7.37 19.10
N MET A 541 -4.85 -7.65 17.79
CA MET A 541 -4.66 -9.01 17.31
C MET A 541 -3.42 -9.67 17.93
N ILE A 542 -3.58 -10.92 18.35
CA ILE A 542 -2.52 -11.78 18.90
C ILE A 542 -1.69 -12.34 17.74
N PHE A 543 -2.37 -12.90 16.73
CA PHE A 543 -1.80 -13.35 15.48
C PHE A 543 -2.22 -12.40 14.37
N SER A 544 -1.24 -11.89 13.62
CA SER A 544 -1.47 -11.06 12.45
C SER A 544 -2.19 -11.82 11.34
N ILE A 545 -2.82 -11.07 10.42
CA ILE A 545 -3.48 -11.65 9.23
C ILE A 545 -2.51 -12.54 8.43
N ALA A 546 -1.25 -12.13 8.35
CA ALA A 546 -0.19 -12.87 7.67
C ALA A 546 0.09 -14.24 8.34
N GLU A 547 0.18 -14.25 9.67
CA GLU A 547 0.36 -15.49 10.44
C GLU A 547 -0.86 -16.40 10.33
N ILE A 548 -2.08 -15.83 10.38
CA ILE A 548 -3.33 -16.57 10.24
C ILE A 548 -3.40 -17.26 8.87
N VAL A 549 -3.21 -16.52 7.78
CA VAL A 549 -3.27 -17.08 6.41
C VAL A 549 -2.18 -18.14 6.22
N SER A 550 -0.96 -17.88 6.69
CA SER A 550 0.13 -18.86 6.67
C SER A 550 -0.26 -20.13 7.44
N HIS A 551 -0.75 -19.99 8.66
CA HIS A 551 -1.16 -21.11 9.51
C HIS A 551 -2.29 -21.94 8.88
N LEU A 552 -3.35 -21.28 8.42
CA LEU A 552 -4.50 -21.94 7.81
C LEU A 552 -4.16 -22.61 6.47
N SER A 553 -3.16 -22.12 5.74
CA SER A 553 -2.68 -22.74 4.50
C SER A 553 -1.75 -23.94 4.70
N LYS A 554 -1.40 -24.25 5.95
CA LYS A 554 -0.41 -25.27 6.33
C LYS A 554 -1.00 -26.41 7.14
N VAL A 555 -2.03 -26.14 7.93
CA VAL A 555 -2.40 -27.06 9.01
C VAL A 555 -3.53 -28.03 8.61
N TRP A 556 -3.27 -29.32 8.85
CA TRP A 556 -4.21 -30.22 9.53
C TRP A 556 -3.46 -30.85 10.73
N LEU A 557 -3.84 -30.45 11.96
CA LEU A 557 -3.45 -31.01 13.27
C LEU A 557 -1.94 -31.12 13.62
N THR A 558 -1.39 -30.11 14.30
CA THR A 558 -0.34 -30.37 15.32
C THR A 558 -1.00 -30.84 16.61
N ARG A 559 -0.58 -32.00 17.12
CA ARG A 559 -1.09 -32.56 18.39
C ARG A 559 -0.98 -31.55 19.55
N PRO A 560 -1.94 -31.48 20.48
CA PRO A 560 -1.71 -30.84 21.77
C PRO A 560 -0.59 -31.58 22.51
N ALA A 561 0.31 -30.83 23.15
CA ALA A 561 1.59 -31.27 23.71
C ALA A 561 1.50 -32.22 24.94
N ASN A 562 0.36 -32.88 25.16
CA ASN A 562 0.03 -33.61 26.38
C ASN A 562 -0.32 -35.10 26.16
N LEU A 563 0.00 -35.66 24.98
CA LEU A 563 -0.07 -37.12 24.74
C LEU A 563 1.32 -37.72 24.48
N GLN A 564 2.14 -37.81 25.53
CA GLN A 564 3.44 -38.50 25.49
C GLN A 564 3.57 -39.67 26.48
N ALA A 565 2.45 -40.22 26.97
CA ALA A 565 2.48 -41.45 27.74
C ALA A 565 1.49 -42.47 27.16
N SER A 566 2.01 -43.67 26.88
CA SER A 566 1.29 -44.86 26.39
C SER A 566 0.85 -44.83 24.91
N LEU A 567 1.75 -45.29 24.03
CA LEU A 567 1.48 -46.28 22.97
C LEU A 567 2.72 -46.34 22.07
N GLN A 568 3.47 -47.45 22.20
CA GLN A 568 4.63 -47.78 21.35
C GLN A 568 4.18 -48.22 19.94
N LEU A 569 3.46 -47.37 19.23
CA LEU A 569 3.25 -47.53 17.80
C LEU A 569 4.36 -46.77 17.08
N ARG A 570 5.20 -47.50 16.31
CA ARG A 570 6.05 -46.90 15.28
C ARG A 570 5.14 -46.31 14.21
N VAL A 571 4.72 -45.07 14.40
CA VAL A 571 4.10 -44.26 13.35
C VAL A 571 5.25 -43.68 12.53
N PRO A 572 5.18 -43.67 11.19
CA PRO A 572 6.19 -43.02 10.36
C PRO A 572 6.43 -41.60 10.88
N THR A 573 7.69 -41.20 10.98
CA THR A 573 8.04 -39.78 11.14
C THR A 573 7.35 -39.02 10.01
N LEU A 574 6.28 -38.28 10.35
CA LEU A 574 5.69 -37.30 9.45
C LEU A 574 6.82 -36.34 9.10
N THR A 575 7.33 -36.47 7.88
CA THR A 575 8.05 -35.41 7.19
C THR A 575 7.16 -34.15 7.19
N ASP A 576 7.75 -32.96 7.13
CA ASP A 576 7.08 -31.65 7.10
C ASP A 576 6.16 -31.42 5.88
N GLU A 577 5.49 -32.46 5.37
CA GLU A 577 4.60 -32.43 4.23
C GLU A 577 3.18 -32.10 4.71
N GLN A 578 2.91 -30.80 4.70
CA GLN A 578 1.63 -30.14 4.92
C GLN A 578 0.88 -30.01 3.58
N ASP A 579 -0.45 -30.21 3.55
CA ASP A 579 -1.16 -30.41 2.27
C ASP A 579 -2.56 -29.74 2.13
N THR A 580 -2.93 -28.81 3.02
CA THR A 580 -4.24 -28.12 2.97
C THR A 580 -4.20 -26.89 2.07
N THR A 581 -4.98 -26.86 0.99
CA THR A 581 -5.20 -25.65 0.18
C THR A 581 -6.31 -24.80 0.81
N LEU A 582 -6.12 -23.49 0.94
CA LEU A 582 -7.19 -22.49 1.06
C LEU A 582 -7.61 -22.09 -0.35
N PRO A 583 -8.80 -22.51 -0.83
CA PRO A 583 -9.25 -22.14 -2.16
C PRO A 583 -9.43 -20.63 -2.30
N LYS A 584 -9.25 -20.12 -3.52
CA LYS A 584 -9.77 -18.82 -3.91
C LYS A 584 -11.24 -18.69 -3.53
N GLY A 585 -11.60 -17.55 -2.95
CA GLY A 585 -12.92 -17.27 -2.39
C GLY A 585 -13.04 -17.57 -0.90
N THR A 586 -12.09 -18.30 -0.29
CA THR A 586 -12.10 -18.56 1.15
C THR A 586 -12.18 -17.25 1.92
N VAL A 587 -13.13 -17.20 2.86
CA VAL A 587 -13.30 -16.08 3.79
C VAL A 587 -12.73 -16.49 5.14
N ILE A 588 -11.78 -15.70 5.64
CA ILE A 588 -11.16 -15.91 6.94
C ILE A 588 -11.67 -14.86 7.92
N LEU A 589 -12.25 -15.32 9.02
CA LEU A 589 -12.70 -14.54 10.18
C LEU A 589 -11.55 -14.48 11.19
N THR A 590 -11.06 -13.27 11.47
CA THR A 590 -9.80 -13.08 12.20
C THR A 590 -9.93 -13.09 13.72
N GLY A 591 -11.11 -13.32 14.27
CA GLY A 591 -11.42 -13.19 15.69
C GLY A 591 -12.01 -11.82 16.04
N THR A 592 -12.56 -11.74 17.25
CA THR A 592 -13.34 -10.59 17.74
C THR A 592 -12.66 -9.89 18.92
N PRO A 593 -12.78 -8.55 19.06
CA PRO A 593 -12.29 -7.81 20.22
C PRO A 593 -13.18 -7.98 21.47
N SER A 594 -12.71 -7.45 22.61
CA SER A 594 -13.52 -7.41 23.84
C SER A 594 -14.81 -6.61 23.69
N GLY A 595 -15.75 -6.80 24.62
CA GLY A 595 -17.06 -6.15 24.61
C GLY A 595 -18.14 -7.02 23.98
N VAL A 596 -17.92 -8.34 23.88
CA VAL A 596 -18.97 -9.25 23.41
C VAL A 596 -20.13 -9.22 24.41
N GLY A 597 -21.37 -9.38 23.93
CA GLY A 597 -22.57 -9.29 24.77
C GLY A 597 -22.55 -10.24 25.96
N HIS A 598 -21.93 -11.41 25.79
CA HIS A 598 -21.72 -12.39 26.86
C HIS A 598 -20.84 -11.88 28.02
N GLY A 599 -19.91 -10.94 27.76
CA GLY A 599 -18.97 -10.40 28.76
C GLY A 599 -19.59 -9.37 29.72
N TYR A 600 -20.79 -8.86 29.41
CA TYR A 600 -21.49 -7.88 30.24
C TYR A 600 -22.14 -8.49 31.49
N ILE A 601 -22.33 -7.66 32.53
CA ILE A 601 -23.05 -8.01 33.75
C ILE A 601 -24.20 -6.99 33.96
N PRO A 602 -25.47 -7.35 33.68
CA PRO A 602 -25.93 -8.62 33.09
C PRO A 602 -25.56 -8.75 31.59
N PRO A 603 -25.53 -9.97 31.02
CA PRO A 603 -25.24 -10.19 29.61
C PRO A 603 -26.21 -9.45 28.68
N ARG A 604 -25.71 -9.00 27.52
CA ARG A 604 -26.47 -8.26 26.51
C ARG A 604 -26.58 -9.08 25.23
N TYR A 605 -27.62 -9.90 25.14
CA TYR A 605 -27.88 -10.74 23.96
C TYR A 605 -28.85 -10.09 22.97
N LEU A 606 -28.78 -10.57 21.72
CA LEU A 606 -29.70 -10.19 20.65
C LEU A 606 -31.13 -10.61 21.00
N ARG A 607 -32.09 -9.74 20.67
CA ARG A 607 -33.52 -9.98 20.86
C ARG A 607 -34.29 -9.68 19.59
N PRO A 608 -35.49 -10.27 19.40
CA PRO A 608 -36.32 -9.93 18.25
C PRO A 608 -36.63 -8.42 18.23
N GLY A 609 -36.39 -7.78 17.09
CA GLY A 609 -36.52 -6.34 16.90
C GLY A 609 -35.24 -5.54 17.20
N SER A 610 -34.18 -6.15 17.73
CA SER A 610 -32.90 -5.48 17.92
C SER A 610 -32.24 -5.11 16.59
N MET A 611 -31.44 -4.05 16.60
CA MET A 611 -30.61 -3.59 15.50
C MET A 611 -29.13 -3.70 15.88
N VAL A 612 -28.38 -4.47 15.09
CA VAL A 612 -26.93 -4.63 15.25
C VAL A 612 -26.21 -3.82 14.18
N TYR A 613 -25.23 -3.04 14.60
CA TYR A 613 -24.38 -2.23 13.73
C TYR A 613 -22.92 -2.56 14.01
N CYS A 614 -22.23 -3.15 13.04
CA CYS A 614 -20.80 -3.40 13.07
C CYS A 614 -20.09 -2.40 12.14
N TYR A 615 -19.01 -1.78 12.59
CA TYR A 615 -18.26 -0.80 11.81
C TYR A 615 -16.77 -1.10 11.83
N ILE A 616 -16.15 -0.97 10.65
CA ILE A 616 -14.69 -0.98 10.50
C ILE A 616 -14.28 0.21 9.62
N GLY A 617 -13.20 0.89 10.00
CA GLY A 617 -12.64 2.03 9.27
C GLY A 617 -12.07 1.71 7.89
N SER A 618 -11.34 2.65 7.29
CA SER A 618 -10.63 2.48 6.00
C SER A 618 -11.53 2.09 4.81
N GLY A 619 -12.74 2.64 4.76
CA GLY A 619 -13.66 2.47 3.62
C GLY A 619 -14.51 1.19 3.64
N LEU A 620 -14.39 0.35 4.67
CA LEU A 620 -15.26 -0.82 4.87
C LEU A 620 -16.69 -0.39 5.24
N GLY A 621 -16.81 0.58 6.16
CA GLY A 621 -18.08 1.22 6.50
C GLY A 621 -18.88 0.43 7.54
N ALA A 622 -20.21 0.38 7.38
CA ALA A 622 -21.12 -0.24 8.33
C ALA A 622 -21.80 -1.50 7.80
N LEU A 623 -21.81 -2.57 8.59
CA LEU A 623 -22.63 -3.75 8.41
C LEU A 623 -23.79 -3.71 9.39
N VAL A 624 -25.02 -3.64 8.88
CA VAL A 624 -26.23 -3.44 9.69
C VAL A 624 -27.20 -4.58 9.44
N ASN A 625 -27.75 -5.16 10.50
CA ASN A 625 -28.75 -6.22 10.43
C ASN A 625 -29.78 -6.04 11.56
N SER A 626 -31.06 -6.26 11.25
CA SER A 626 -32.09 -6.45 12.27
C SER A 626 -32.07 -7.88 12.81
N VAL A 627 -32.80 -8.14 13.89
CA VAL A 627 -32.91 -9.47 14.50
C VAL A 627 -34.37 -9.92 14.51
N GLU A 628 -34.62 -11.17 14.11
CA GLU A 628 -35.95 -11.78 14.07
C GLU A 628 -35.96 -13.19 14.68
N LEU A 629 -37.12 -13.65 15.15
CA LEU A 629 -37.32 -15.06 15.47
C LEU A 629 -37.51 -15.86 14.19
N ARG A 630 -36.80 -16.97 14.06
CA ARG A 630 -37.03 -17.93 12.98
C ARG A 630 -38.47 -18.44 13.06
N ARG A 631 -39.26 -18.18 12.01
CA ARG A 631 -40.61 -18.77 11.87
C ARG A 631 -40.47 -20.26 11.57
N SER A 632 -41.29 -21.08 12.24
CA SER A 632 -41.29 -22.54 12.15
C SER A 632 -41.73 -23.05 10.79
#